data_AF-A0A954JPI5-F1
#
_entry.id   AF-A0A954JPI5-F1
#
_cell.length_a   1.000
_cell.length_b   1.000
_cell.length_c   1.000
_cell.angle_alpha   90.00
_cell.angle_beta   90.00
_cell.angle_gamma   90.00
#
_symmetry.space_group_name_H-M   'P 1'
#
loop_
_entity.id
_entity.type
_entity.pdbx_description
1 polymer ?
#
loop_
_entity_poly.entity_id
_entity_poly.type
_entity_poly.pdbx_seq_one_letter_code
_entity_poly.pdbx_strand_id
1 'polypeptide(L)'
;MHNRLLGKGLAPLNHTEPWQSGYDACVDSVTRERAWQRWQKATSYRELCLLAVEFLDGDLPAFPGWMAPDIDEETDPWVPQLVAANQRGFLTTASQPGGCPPLSHDALPWRQRAFVVGFAPAGLVEELRGQVKGTRLSLFDFESSAAGGEPIGVLQQGPRESLFVGTGEGPAELAIFAEFVSPAALRELAETRYLCLVDPEWGRDDLLWPILANERRPE
;
A
#
# COMPACT_ATOMS: atom_id res chain seq x y z
N MET A 1 -2.56 -6.70 -38.44
CA MET A 1 -3.79 -6.24 -39.14
C MET A 1 -4.98 -6.77 -38.33
N HIS A 2 -5.57 -5.95 -37.46
CA HIS A 2 -6.76 -5.13 -37.73
C HIS A 2 -8.06 -5.92 -37.80
N ASN A 3 -8.82 -5.94 -36.69
CA ASN A 3 -10.17 -5.35 -36.52
C ASN A 3 -10.87 -6.04 -35.33
N ARG A 4 -11.23 -5.38 -34.22
CA ARG A 4 -12.21 -4.27 -34.00
C ARG A 4 -13.62 -4.65 -34.42
N LEU A 5 -14.55 -4.66 -33.46
CA LEU A 5 -16.01 -4.40 -33.52
C LEU A 5 -16.54 -4.64 -32.07
N LEU A 6 -16.73 -3.66 -31.19
CA LEU A 6 -17.66 -2.51 -31.14
C LEU A 6 -19.15 -2.87 -31.25
N GLY A 7 -19.88 -2.45 -30.20
CA GLY A 7 -21.26 -1.95 -30.27
C GLY A 7 -22.20 -2.65 -29.29
N LYS A 8 -23.08 -2.00 -28.53
CA LYS A 8 -23.52 -0.60 -28.29
C LYS A 8 -24.30 -0.67 -26.96
N GLY A 9 -24.54 0.33 -26.13
CA GLY A 9 -24.28 1.76 -26.13
C GLY A 9 -24.87 2.32 -24.83
N LEU A 10 -24.29 3.38 -24.31
CA LEU A 10 -24.96 4.32 -23.41
C LEU A 10 -24.47 5.71 -23.80
N ALA A 11 -25.42 6.59 -24.04
CA ALA A 11 -25.24 7.97 -24.44
C ALA A 11 -24.44 8.77 -23.39
N PRO A 12 -23.81 9.89 -23.78
CA PRO A 12 -23.09 10.75 -22.85
C PRO A 12 -24.08 11.41 -21.90
N LEU A 13 -23.97 11.12 -20.61
CA LEU A 13 -24.58 11.94 -19.58
C LEU A 13 -23.78 13.23 -19.49
N ASN A 14 -24.24 14.25 -20.21
CA ASN A 14 -23.94 15.65 -19.92
C ASN A 14 -24.51 15.96 -18.53
N HIS A 15 -23.71 15.77 -17.49
CA HIS A 15 -23.85 16.50 -16.24
C HIS A 15 -22.65 17.42 -16.12
N THR A 16 -22.84 18.65 -16.61
CA THR A 16 -22.10 19.82 -16.17
C THR A 16 -22.53 20.15 -14.75
N GLU A 17 -22.05 19.39 -13.77
CA GLU A 17 -21.97 19.82 -12.37
C GLU A 17 -20.59 19.41 -11.84
N PRO A 18 -19.84 20.32 -11.21
CA PRO A 18 -18.54 19.99 -10.66
C PRO A 18 -18.74 18.99 -9.52
N TRP A 19 -18.06 17.86 -9.58
CA TRP A 19 -17.82 17.03 -8.40
C TRP A 19 -16.99 17.87 -7.42
N GLN A 20 -17.64 18.71 -6.63
CA GLN A 20 -17.07 19.25 -5.40
C GLN A 20 -17.03 18.08 -4.42
N SER A 21 -15.99 17.27 -4.56
CA SER A 21 -15.63 16.26 -3.58
C SER A 21 -15.42 16.97 -2.24
N GLY A 22 -16.21 16.61 -1.25
CA GLY A 22 -16.11 17.11 0.13
C GLY A 22 -14.85 16.66 0.88
N TYR A 23 -13.76 16.38 0.17
CA TYR A 23 -12.42 16.08 0.69
C TYR A 23 -11.52 17.33 0.75
N ASP A 24 -12.06 18.53 0.54
CA ASP A 24 -11.37 19.79 0.84
C ASP A 24 -11.54 20.14 2.32
N ALA A 25 -10.77 19.46 3.18
CA ALA A 25 -10.52 19.90 4.55
C ALA A 25 -9.01 19.89 4.84
N CYS A 26 -8.46 21.11 4.81
CA CYS A 26 -7.51 21.67 5.78
C CYS A 26 -6.02 21.29 5.77
N VAL A 27 -5.43 20.94 4.63
CA VAL A 27 -3.98 21.17 4.44
C VAL A 27 -3.79 22.31 3.45
N ASP A 28 -3.23 23.42 3.91
CA ASP A 28 -2.92 24.53 2.99
C ASP A 28 -1.91 24.07 1.94
N SER A 29 -2.12 24.54 0.71
CA SER A 29 -1.28 24.32 -0.47
C SER A 29 0.22 24.48 -0.20
N VAL A 30 0.61 25.42 0.66
CA VAL A 30 2.00 25.66 1.06
C VAL A 30 2.58 24.48 1.83
N THR A 31 1.80 23.86 2.72
CA THR A 31 2.24 22.70 3.51
C THR A 31 2.41 21.48 2.62
N ARG A 32 1.48 21.26 1.68
CA ARG A 32 1.57 20.16 0.71
C ARG A 32 2.76 20.33 -0.24
N GLU A 33 3.00 21.54 -0.74
CA GLU A 33 4.17 21.85 -1.56
C GLU A 33 5.48 21.61 -0.81
N ARG A 34 5.56 22.01 0.47
CA ARG A 34 6.72 21.71 1.33
C ARG A 34 6.93 20.21 1.51
N ALA A 35 5.85 19.43 1.64
CA ALA A 35 5.95 17.98 1.73
C ALA A 35 6.57 17.38 0.46
N TRP A 36 6.12 17.81 -0.73
CA TRP A 36 6.71 17.38 -1.99
C TRP A 36 8.18 17.79 -2.14
N GLN A 37 8.55 18.99 -1.72
CA GLN A 37 9.96 19.39 -1.72
C GLN A 37 10.83 18.50 -0.83
N ARG A 38 10.29 17.90 0.23
CA ARG A 38 11.04 16.97 1.08
C ARG A 38 11.25 15.62 0.37
N TRP A 39 10.22 15.07 -0.26
CA TRP A 39 10.34 13.89 -1.11
C TRP A 39 11.36 14.09 -2.24
N GLN A 40 11.32 15.25 -2.91
CA GLN A 40 12.27 15.59 -3.98
C GLN A 40 13.72 15.79 -3.48
N LYS A 41 13.91 16.17 -2.22
CA LYS A 41 15.23 16.38 -1.61
C LYS A 41 15.82 15.10 -1.02
N ALA A 42 15.01 14.08 -0.74
CA ALA A 42 15.51 12.79 -0.29
C ALA A 42 16.47 12.21 -1.33
N THR A 43 17.67 11.83 -0.90
CA THR A 43 18.78 11.36 -1.73
C THR A 43 19.06 9.87 -1.57
N SER A 44 18.44 9.22 -0.59
CA SER A 44 18.62 7.79 -0.31
C SER A 44 17.28 7.08 -0.08
N TYR A 45 17.27 5.76 -0.30
CA TYR A 45 16.15 4.89 0.04
C TYR A 45 15.78 4.98 1.53
N ARG A 46 16.79 5.12 2.40
CA ARG A 46 16.56 5.26 3.84
C ARG A 46 15.74 6.52 4.16
N GLU A 47 16.05 7.64 3.52
CA GLU A 47 15.30 8.88 3.71
C GLU A 47 13.85 8.76 3.24
N LEU A 48 13.59 8.00 2.15
CA LEU A 48 12.22 7.70 1.73
C LEU A 48 11.43 6.95 2.80
N CYS A 49 12.04 5.95 3.43
CA CYS A 49 11.41 5.21 4.53
C CYS A 49 11.09 6.13 5.73
N LEU A 50 11.97 7.08 6.04
CA LEU A 50 11.73 8.04 7.14
C LEU A 50 10.63 9.04 6.80
N LEU A 51 10.53 9.49 5.55
CA LEU A 51 9.41 10.33 5.11
C LEU A 51 8.07 9.58 5.16
N ALA A 52 8.08 8.27 4.89
CA ALA A 52 6.89 7.43 5.08
C ALA A 52 6.47 7.35 6.56
N VAL A 53 7.43 7.26 7.49
CA VAL A 53 7.15 7.34 8.94
C VAL A 53 6.49 8.67 9.29
N GLU A 54 7.03 9.78 8.80
CA GLU A 54 6.45 11.11 9.06
C GLU A 54 5.05 11.28 8.44
N PHE A 55 4.77 10.63 7.30
CA PHE A 55 3.42 10.59 6.75
C PHE A 55 2.47 9.80 7.65
N LEU A 56 2.88 8.62 8.11
CA LEU A 56 2.08 7.78 9.02
C LEU A 56 1.82 8.44 10.38
N ASP A 57 2.78 9.24 10.87
CA ASP A 57 2.63 10.01 12.12
C ASP A 57 1.81 11.31 11.92
N GLY A 58 1.45 11.67 10.68
CA GLY A 58 0.68 12.88 10.34
C GLY A 58 1.52 14.16 10.21
N ASP A 59 2.84 14.08 10.34
CA ASP A 59 3.77 15.20 10.24
C ASP A 59 4.08 15.63 8.79
N LEU A 60 3.78 14.76 7.82
CA LEU A 60 3.99 14.99 6.40
C LEU A 60 2.69 14.73 5.62
N PRO A 61 1.96 15.75 5.14
CA PRO A 61 0.61 15.57 4.58
C PRO A 61 0.59 15.20 3.09
N ALA A 62 1.57 14.39 2.67
CA ALA A 62 1.69 13.94 1.29
C ALA A 62 2.57 12.69 1.19
N PHE A 63 2.13 11.72 0.39
CA PHE A 63 2.86 10.50 0.09
C PHE A 63 2.77 10.17 -1.42
N PRO A 64 3.86 9.76 -2.10
CA PRO A 64 3.83 9.41 -3.52
C PRO A 64 2.76 8.38 -3.86
N GLY A 65 1.88 8.67 -4.82
CA GLY A 65 0.78 7.78 -5.22
C GLY A 65 -0.49 7.90 -4.38
N TRP A 66 -0.42 8.58 -3.22
CA TRP A 66 -1.59 8.82 -2.39
C TRP A 66 -2.15 10.22 -2.69
N MET A 67 -3.44 10.27 -3.01
CA MET A 67 -4.13 11.53 -3.32
C MET A 67 -4.71 12.23 -2.08
N ALA A 68 -4.64 11.58 -0.91
CA ALA A 68 -5.11 12.07 0.38
C ALA A 68 -3.95 12.64 1.23
N PRO A 69 -4.24 13.61 2.13
CA PRO A 69 -3.24 14.15 3.05
C PRO A 69 -2.91 13.20 4.21
N ASP A 70 -3.83 12.31 4.57
CA ASP A 70 -3.78 11.46 5.76
C ASP A 70 -4.09 10.00 5.41
N ILE A 71 -3.92 9.12 6.39
CA ILE A 71 -4.29 7.70 6.31
C ILE A 71 -5.79 7.48 6.50
N ASP A 72 -6.31 6.36 6.00
CA ASP A 72 -7.68 5.92 6.30
C ASP A 72 -7.80 5.50 7.78
N GLU A 73 -8.95 5.79 8.41
CA GLU A 73 -9.24 5.46 9.83
C GLU A 73 -9.01 3.97 10.17
N GLU A 74 -9.18 3.06 9.20
CA GLU A 74 -8.91 1.63 9.39
C GLU A 74 -7.42 1.32 9.66
N THR A 75 -6.53 2.25 9.32
CA THR A 75 -5.07 2.14 9.49
C THR A 75 -4.62 2.59 10.88
N ASP A 76 -5.39 3.43 11.60
CA ASP A 76 -5.00 4.02 12.89
C ASP A 76 -4.45 3.00 13.90
N PRO A 77 -5.08 1.83 14.13
CA PRO A 77 -4.58 0.86 15.10
C PRO A 77 -3.24 0.21 14.71
N TRP A 78 -2.87 0.31 13.43
CA TRP A 78 -1.74 -0.37 12.81
C TRP A 78 -0.56 0.56 12.50
N VAL A 79 -0.72 1.86 12.74
CA VAL A 79 0.35 2.87 12.59
C VAL A 79 1.64 2.45 13.32
N PRO A 80 1.64 1.98 14.59
CA PRO A 80 2.88 1.58 15.26
C PRO A 80 3.65 0.48 14.51
N GLN A 81 2.96 -0.50 13.95
CA GLN A 81 3.53 -1.62 13.22
C GLN A 81 4.07 -1.18 11.85
N LEU A 82 3.33 -0.31 11.15
CA LEU A 82 3.76 0.28 9.88
C LEU A 82 4.98 1.20 10.07
N VAL A 83 4.99 2.02 11.12
CA VAL A 83 6.14 2.85 11.51
C VAL A 83 7.36 1.97 11.79
N ALA A 84 7.20 0.91 12.60
CA ALA A 84 8.28 -0.03 12.88
C ALA A 84 8.82 -0.71 11.60
N ALA A 85 7.94 -1.08 10.66
CA ALA A 85 8.33 -1.65 9.38
C ALA A 85 9.15 -0.65 8.53
N ASN A 86 8.66 0.58 8.37
CA ASN A 86 9.38 1.62 7.63
C ASN A 86 10.72 1.98 8.30
N GLN A 87 10.76 2.06 9.63
CA GLN A 87 12.00 2.28 10.38
C GLN A 87 13.01 1.14 10.22
N ARG A 88 12.59 -0.08 9.88
CA ARG A 88 13.46 -1.21 9.54
C ARG A 88 13.86 -1.27 8.06
N GLY A 89 13.31 -0.37 7.23
CA GLY A 89 13.56 -0.33 5.80
C GLY A 89 12.59 -1.17 4.99
N PHE A 90 11.33 -1.31 5.43
CA PHE A 90 10.24 -1.74 4.56
C PHE A 90 9.38 -0.51 4.23
N LEU A 91 9.65 0.12 3.09
CA LEU A 91 8.88 1.26 2.58
C LEU A 91 7.49 0.77 2.16
N THR A 92 6.50 0.91 3.04
CA THR A 92 5.13 0.44 2.78
C THR A 92 4.39 1.40 1.86
N THR A 93 3.78 0.90 0.79
CA THR A 93 3.06 1.73 -0.20
C THR A 93 1.55 1.53 -0.14
N ALA A 94 1.08 0.38 0.34
CA ALA A 94 -0.31 0.14 0.68
C ALA A 94 -0.43 -0.96 1.74
N SER A 95 -1.49 -0.88 2.53
CA SER A 95 -1.86 -1.88 3.52
C SER A 95 -3.36 -1.92 3.73
N GLN A 96 -3.87 -3.03 4.24
CA GLN A 96 -5.26 -3.16 4.67
C GLN A 96 -5.31 -4.14 5.85
N PRO A 97 -6.11 -3.88 6.87
CA PRO A 97 -6.34 -4.85 7.95
C PRO A 97 -7.18 -6.04 7.52
N GLY A 98 -7.16 -7.07 8.36
CA GLY A 98 -8.22 -8.05 8.42
C GLY A 98 -9.49 -7.35 8.90
N GLY A 99 -10.57 -7.58 8.17
CA GLY A 99 -11.85 -6.93 8.48
C GLY A 99 -12.99 -7.88 8.21
N CYS A 100 -13.96 -7.93 9.11
CA CYS A 100 -15.23 -8.63 8.89
C CYS A 100 -16.28 -7.98 9.79
N PRO A 101 -16.68 -6.73 9.51
CA PRO A 101 -17.62 -6.07 10.40
C PRO A 101 -18.97 -6.78 10.38
N PRO A 102 -19.74 -6.64 11.47
CA PRO A 102 -21.06 -7.22 11.57
C PRO A 102 -21.96 -6.70 10.46
N LEU A 103 -22.73 -7.61 9.87
CA LEU A 103 -23.77 -7.32 8.88
C LEU A 103 -24.71 -6.22 9.39
N SER A 104 -24.87 -5.14 8.64
CA SER A 104 -26.11 -4.36 8.72
C SER A 104 -27.22 -5.11 7.98
N HIS A 105 -28.48 -4.88 8.36
CA HIS A 105 -29.63 -5.70 7.91
C HIS A 105 -29.78 -5.78 6.37
N ASP A 106 -29.25 -4.80 5.65
CA ASP A 106 -29.36 -4.67 4.18
C ASP A 106 -28.02 -4.72 3.44
N ALA A 107 -26.88 -4.84 4.14
CA ALA A 107 -25.57 -4.91 3.49
C ALA A 107 -25.21 -6.35 3.15
N LEU A 108 -24.64 -6.55 1.94
CA LEU A 108 -23.93 -7.79 1.66
C LEU A 108 -22.76 -7.94 2.65
N PRO A 109 -22.51 -9.15 3.18
CA PRO A 109 -21.35 -9.37 4.03
C PRO A 109 -20.11 -8.99 3.26
N TRP A 110 -19.22 -8.25 3.92
CA TRP A 110 -17.90 -8.01 3.39
C TRP A 110 -16.84 -8.51 4.35
N ARG A 111 -15.70 -8.92 3.78
CA ARG A 111 -14.54 -9.37 4.52
C ARG A 111 -13.26 -8.97 3.80
N GLN A 112 -12.22 -8.71 4.59
CA GLN A 112 -10.89 -8.30 4.15
C GLN A 112 -9.84 -9.29 4.65
N ARG A 113 -8.80 -9.48 3.84
CA ARG A 113 -7.54 -10.12 4.25
C ARG A 113 -6.56 -9.03 4.64
N ALA A 114 -5.81 -9.27 5.71
CA ALA A 114 -4.72 -8.38 6.08
C ALA A 114 -3.61 -8.47 5.02
N PHE A 115 -3.07 -7.34 4.59
CA PHE A 115 -1.88 -7.30 3.75
C PHE A 115 -1.05 -6.05 3.99
N VAL A 116 0.23 -6.13 3.63
CA VAL A 116 1.09 -4.97 3.39
C VAL A 116 1.95 -5.23 2.15
N VAL A 117 2.11 -4.19 1.34
CA VAL A 117 2.99 -4.22 0.16
C VAL A 117 3.97 -3.04 0.18
N GLY A 118 5.06 -3.18 -0.55
CA GLY A 118 6.02 -2.10 -0.72
C GLY A 118 7.43 -2.59 -1.03
N PHE A 119 8.41 -1.76 -0.76
CA PHE A 119 9.81 -2.02 -1.11
C PHE A 119 10.65 -2.38 0.11
N ALA A 120 11.51 -3.39 0.00
CA ALA A 120 12.42 -3.78 1.08
C ALA A 120 13.79 -4.25 0.53
N PRO A 121 14.90 -4.00 1.25
CA PRO A 121 16.21 -4.51 0.86
C PRO A 121 16.24 -6.04 1.02
N ALA A 122 17.05 -6.72 0.20
CA ALA A 122 17.13 -8.19 0.19
C ALA A 122 17.38 -8.81 1.58
N GLY A 123 18.18 -8.15 2.44
CA GLY A 123 18.41 -8.62 3.81
C GLY A 123 17.15 -8.67 4.66
N LEU A 124 16.27 -7.67 4.56
CA LEU A 124 15.00 -7.64 5.29
C LEU A 124 14.00 -8.65 4.72
N VAL A 125 14.02 -8.88 3.40
CA VAL A 125 13.21 -9.94 2.77
C VAL A 125 13.52 -11.30 3.38
N GLU A 126 14.81 -11.64 3.50
CA GLU A 126 15.23 -12.93 4.06
C GLU A 126 14.92 -13.04 5.55
N GLU A 127 15.04 -11.94 6.30
CA GLU A 127 14.59 -11.89 7.71
C GLU A 127 13.09 -12.19 7.84
N LEU A 128 12.25 -11.48 7.08
CA LEU A 128 10.80 -11.69 7.08
C LEU A 128 10.44 -13.10 6.61
N ARG A 129 11.14 -13.63 5.59
CA ARG A 129 10.98 -15.02 5.13
C ARG A 129 11.25 -16.02 6.26
N GLY A 130 12.24 -15.74 7.12
CA GLY A 130 12.51 -16.51 8.32
C GLY A 130 11.36 -16.46 9.34
N GLN A 131 10.76 -15.28 9.56
CA GLN A 131 9.68 -15.08 10.53
C GLN A 131 8.33 -15.67 10.09
N VAL A 132 8.03 -15.62 8.78
CA VAL A 132 6.81 -16.21 8.23
C VAL A 132 6.90 -17.73 8.08
N LYS A 133 8.11 -18.31 8.14
CA LYS A 133 8.31 -19.76 8.06
C LYS A 133 7.55 -20.46 9.20
N GLY A 134 6.73 -21.45 8.84
CA GLY A 134 5.90 -22.19 9.79
C GLY A 134 4.63 -21.44 10.23
N THR A 135 4.35 -20.27 9.65
CA THR A 135 3.05 -19.58 9.77
C THR A 135 2.14 -19.93 8.60
N ARG A 136 0.91 -19.40 8.65
CA ARG A 136 -0.03 -19.43 7.54
C ARG A 136 0.05 -18.19 6.64
N LEU A 137 1.00 -17.28 6.89
CA LEU A 137 1.18 -16.08 6.06
C LEU A 137 1.87 -16.45 4.74
N SER A 138 1.53 -15.70 3.69
CA SER A 138 2.19 -15.79 2.38
C SER A 138 3.05 -14.55 2.15
N LEU A 139 4.33 -14.76 1.83
CA LEU A 139 5.26 -13.71 1.44
C LEU A 139 5.66 -13.93 -0.03
N PHE A 140 5.31 -12.96 -0.87
CA PHE A 140 5.71 -12.87 -2.26
C PHE A 140 6.79 -11.82 -2.42
N ASP A 141 7.73 -12.11 -3.30
CA ASP A 141 8.99 -11.38 -3.43
C ASP A 141 9.36 -11.29 -4.91
N PHE A 142 9.51 -10.05 -5.40
CA PHE A 142 9.77 -9.75 -6.80
C PHE A 142 10.95 -8.78 -6.93
N GLU A 143 11.63 -8.83 -8.09
CA GLU A 143 12.51 -7.71 -8.45
C GLU A 143 11.66 -6.44 -8.56
N SER A 144 12.13 -5.32 -8.05
CA SER A 144 11.37 -4.06 -8.10
C SER A 144 11.05 -3.63 -9.53
N SER A 145 11.85 -4.03 -10.51
CA SER A 145 11.65 -3.72 -11.92
C SER A 145 10.95 -4.83 -12.72
N ALA A 146 10.44 -5.89 -12.08
CA ALA A 146 9.79 -7.00 -12.78
C ALA A 146 8.36 -7.22 -12.31
N ALA A 147 7.46 -7.37 -13.28
CA ALA A 147 6.10 -7.84 -13.02
C ALA A 147 6.03 -9.37 -12.94
N GLY A 148 5.04 -9.89 -12.23
CA GLY A 148 4.82 -11.33 -12.09
C GLY A 148 3.79 -11.66 -11.01
N GLY A 149 3.68 -12.95 -10.66
CA GLY A 149 2.78 -13.42 -9.60
C GLY A 149 1.35 -13.69 -10.10
N GLU A 150 0.50 -14.10 -9.16
CA GLU A 150 -0.91 -14.35 -9.38
C GLU A 150 -1.73 -13.48 -8.43
N PRO A 151 -2.80 -12.81 -8.92
CA PRO A 151 -3.58 -11.92 -8.08
C PRO A 151 -4.37 -12.71 -7.03
N ILE A 152 -4.37 -12.19 -5.81
CA ILE A 152 -5.10 -12.70 -4.65
C ILE A 152 -6.13 -11.64 -4.25
N GLY A 153 -7.41 -12.01 -4.28
CA GLY A 153 -8.48 -11.15 -3.79
C GLY A 153 -8.34 -10.90 -2.29
N VAL A 154 -8.31 -9.63 -1.89
CA VAL A 154 -8.13 -9.22 -0.48
C VAL A 154 -9.31 -8.46 0.09
N LEU A 155 -10.29 -8.11 -0.73
CA LEU A 155 -11.60 -7.65 -0.29
C LEU A 155 -12.66 -8.49 -0.97
N GLN A 156 -13.67 -8.91 -0.23
CA GLN A 156 -14.80 -9.65 -0.75
C GLN A 156 -16.09 -9.02 -0.27
N GLN A 157 -17.04 -8.80 -1.18
CA GLN A 157 -18.41 -8.38 -0.88
C GLN A 157 -19.40 -9.35 -1.51
N GLY A 158 -20.12 -10.10 -0.68
CA GLY A 158 -20.95 -11.23 -1.13
C GLY A 158 -20.12 -12.26 -1.92
N PRO A 159 -20.52 -12.67 -3.14
CA PRO A 159 -19.77 -13.63 -3.95
C PRO A 159 -18.63 -13.00 -4.78
N ARG A 160 -18.40 -11.68 -4.69
CA ARG A 160 -17.45 -10.97 -5.54
C ARG A 160 -16.20 -10.61 -4.75
N GLU A 161 -15.04 -10.95 -5.30
CA GLU A 161 -13.76 -10.40 -4.85
C GLU A 161 -13.45 -9.11 -5.62
N SER A 162 -12.85 -8.17 -4.91
CA SER A 162 -12.38 -6.87 -5.37
C SER A 162 -11.10 -6.53 -4.63
N LEU A 163 -10.27 -5.64 -5.19
CA LEU A 163 -8.92 -5.37 -4.70
C LEU A 163 -8.02 -6.62 -4.69
N PHE A 164 -6.88 -6.53 -5.36
CA PHE A 164 -5.98 -7.67 -5.56
C PHE A 164 -4.56 -7.29 -5.22
N VAL A 165 -3.85 -8.21 -4.59
CA VAL A 165 -2.40 -8.14 -4.31
C VAL A 165 -1.74 -9.46 -4.73
N GLY A 166 -0.45 -9.66 -4.41
CA GLY A 166 0.27 -10.90 -4.73
C GLY A 166 0.96 -10.88 -6.10
N THR A 167 0.88 -9.75 -6.81
CA THR A 167 1.59 -9.50 -8.06
C THR A 167 2.77 -8.55 -7.85
N GLY A 168 3.76 -8.63 -8.74
CA GLY A 168 4.91 -7.74 -8.79
C GLY A 168 4.55 -6.38 -9.37
N GLU A 169 4.00 -5.48 -8.54
CA GLU A 169 3.61 -4.12 -8.97
C GLU A 169 4.76 -3.10 -8.89
N GLY A 170 5.97 -3.54 -8.52
CA GLY A 170 7.17 -2.71 -8.40
C GLY A 170 7.41 -1.74 -9.57
N PRO A 171 7.27 -2.14 -10.85
CA PRO A 171 7.45 -1.21 -11.97
C PRO A 171 6.45 -0.04 -11.99
N ALA A 172 5.19 -0.29 -11.63
CA ALA A 172 4.16 0.75 -11.57
C ALA A 172 4.41 1.70 -10.40
N GLU A 173 4.75 1.15 -9.24
CA GLU A 173 5.14 1.92 -8.06
C GLU A 173 6.40 2.75 -8.30
N LEU A 174 7.43 2.20 -8.94
CA LEU A 174 8.63 2.96 -9.33
C LEU A 174 8.30 4.13 -10.26
N ALA A 175 7.36 3.94 -11.20
CA ALA A 175 6.93 5.02 -12.09
C ALA A 175 6.24 6.16 -11.32
N ILE A 176 5.43 5.84 -10.30
CA ILE A 176 4.84 6.83 -9.40
C ILE A 176 5.95 7.58 -8.66
N PHE A 177 6.86 6.86 -7.98
CA PHE A 177 7.93 7.49 -7.21
C PHE A 177 8.83 8.38 -8.07
N ALA A 178 9.07 8.01 -9.33
CA ALA A 178 9.89 8.79 -10.25
C ALA A 178 9.38 10.23 -10.49
N GLU A 179 8.09 10.49 -10.27
CA GLU A 179 7.51 11.84 -10.37
C GLU A 179 7.76 12.70 -9.13
N PHE A 180 8.03 12.10 -7.98
CA PHE A 180 8.02 12.79 -6.68
C PHE A 180 9.36 12.79 -5.94
N VAL A 181 10.32 11.94 -6.30
CA VAL A 181 11.58 11.78 -5.55
C VAL A 181 12.82 12.12 -6.38
N SER A 182 13.97 12.31 -5.72
CA SER A 182 15.21 12.58 -6.44
C SER A 182 15.67 11.38 -7.28
N PRO A 183 16.42 11.61 -8.38
CA PRO A 183 17.01 10.52 -9.15
C PRO A 183 17.97 9.63 -8.35
N ALA A 184 18.56 10.13 -7.26
CA ALA A 184 19.45 9.34 -6.40
C ALA A 184 18.65 8.34 -5.56
N ALA A 185 17.62 8.82 -4.86
CA ALA A 185 16.74 7.97 -4.07
C ALA A 185 15.99 6.95 -4.95
N LEU A 186 15.55 7.36 -6.15
CA LEU A 186 14.89 6.45 -7.10
C LEU A 186 15.80 5.30 -7.54
N ARG A 187 17.10 5.55 -7.75
CA ARG A 187 18.05 4.49 -8.11
C ARG A 187 18.20 3.48 -6.98
N GLU A 188 18.38 3.95 -5.74
CA GLU A 188 18.47 3.04 -4.59
C GLU A 188 17.16 2.26 -4.38
N LEU A 189 16.01 2.91 -4.56
CA LEU A 189 14.70 2.25 -4.49
C LEU A 189 14.58 1.13 -5.53
N ALA A 190 15.03 1.37 -6.77
CA ALA A 190 15.00 0.37 -7.83
C ALA A 190 15.92 -0.84 -7.59
N GLU A 191 16.91 -0.73 -6.70
CA GLU A 191 17.79 -1.83 -6.27
C GLU A 191 17.18 -2.70 -5.16
N THR A 192 16.03 -2.31 -4.61
CA THR A 192 15.31 -3.09 -3.58
C THR A 192 14.46 -4.21 -4.19
N ARG A 193 13.73 -4.93 -3.34
CA ARG A 193 12.73 -5.94 -3.69
C ARG A 193 11.34 -5.36 -3.53
N TYR A 194 10.41 -5.73 -4.40
CA TYR A 194 8.99 -5.47 -4.17
C TYR A 194 8.37 -6.66 -3.44
N LEU A 195 7.82 -6.40 -2.26
CA LEU A 195 7.24 -7.40 -1.38
C LEU A 195 5.73 -7.28 -1.30
N CYS A 196 5.09 -8.44 -1.18
CA CYS A 196 3.70 -8.55 -0.74
C CYS A 196 3.61 -9.58 0.38
N LEU A 197 3.28 -9.12 1.58
CA LEU A 197 2.96 -9.97 2.72
C LEU A 197 1.44 -9.96 2.91
N VAL A 198 0.82 -11.14 2.87
CA VAL A 198 -0.63 -11.30 2.98
C VAL A 198 -0.99 -12.40 3.96
N ASP A 199 -2.00 -12.15 4.77
CA ASP A 199 -2.69 -13.19 5.50
C ASP A 199 -3.81 -13.78 4.62
N PRO A 200 -3.72 -15.06 4.20
CA PRO A 200 -4.75 -15.66 3.37
C PRO A 200 -6.07 -15.92 4.13
N GLU A 201 -6.07 -15.79 5.45
CA GLU A 201 -7.25 -15.94 6.29
C GLU A 201 -8.03 -14.63 6.40
N TRP A 202 -9.34 -14.70 6.12
CA TRP A 202 -10.22 -13.53 6.17
C TRP A 202 -10.43 -13.06 7.61
N GLY A 203 -10.31 -11.75 7.83
CA GLY A 203 -10.60 -11.11 9.12
C GLY A 203 -9.56 -11.35 10.21
N ARG A 204 -8.40 -11.93 9.90
CA ARG A 204 -7.34 -12.21 10.89
C ARG A 204 -6.27 -11.13 10.89
N ASP A 205 -5.90 -10.69 12.10
CA ASP A 205 -4.89 -9.66 12.35
C ASP A 205 -3.80 -10.07 13.36
N ASP A 206 -3.90 -11.25 13.97
CA ASP A 206 -3.02 -11.68 15.07
C ASP A 206 -1.66 -12.27 14.61
N LEU A 207 -1.42 -12.36 13.30
CA LEU A 207 -0.17 -12.89 12.73
C LEU A 207 0.66 -11.85 11.97
N LEU A 208 0.05 -11.15 11.01
CA LEU A 208 0.77 -10.26 10.09
C LEU A 208 1.36 -9.04 10.83
N TRP A 209 0.54 -8.35 11.62
CA TRP A 209 0.94 -7.10 12.27
C TRP A 209 2.04 -7.26 13.33
N PRO A 210 2.01 -8.28 14.21
CA PRO A 210 3.13 -8.53 15.14
C PRO A 210 4.46 -8.81 14.42
N ILE A 211 4.43 -9.52 13.28
CA ILE A 211 5.63 -9.79 12.48
C ILE A 211 6.24 -8.49 11.92
N LEU A 212 5.40 -7.55 11.46
CA LEU A 212 5.88 -6.25 10.98
C LEU A 212 6.56 -5.43 12.08
N ALA A 213 5.99 -5.43 13.28
CA ALA A 213 6.58 -4.79 14.45
C ALA A 213 7.83 -5.51 15.00
N ASN A 214 8.22 -6.65 14.44
CA ASN A 214 9.29 -7.50 14.96
C ASN A 214 9.01 -8.00 16.38
N GLU A 215 7.74 -8.16 16.75
CA GLU A 215 7.35 -8.67 18.04
C GLU A 215 7.57 -10.18 18.07
N ARG A 216 8.22 -10.67 19.14
CA ARG A 216 8.35 -12.11 19.34
C ARG A 216 6.99 -12.65 19.75
N ARG A 217 6.55 -13.73 19.10
CA ARG A 217 5.38 -14.48 19.58
C ARG A 217 5.68 -15.02 20.99
N PRO A 218 4.74 -14.93 21.94
CA PRO A 218 4.86 -15.64 23.20
C PRO A 218 4.92 -17.14 22.95
N GLU A 219 5.83 -17.82 23.66
CA GLU A 219 6.04 -19.28 23.60
C GLU A 219 4.84 -20.09 24.07
#